data_AF-W9GUT4-F1
#
_entry.id   AF-W9GUT4-F1
#
_cell.length_a   1.000
_cell.length_b   1.000
_cell.length_c   1.000
_cell.angle_alpha   90.00
_cell.angle_beta   90.00
_cell.angle_gamma   90.00
#
_symmetry.space_group_name_H-M   'P 1'
#
loop_
_entity.id
_entity.type
_entity.pdbx_description
1 polymer ?
#
loop_
_entity_poly.entity_id
_entity_poly.type
_entity_poly.pdbx_seq_one_letter_code
_entity_poly.pdbx_strand_id
1 'polypeptide(L)'
;MCEACFRIRFQTYCIDNGFEDPASRPDGLERDEFDSHSVHSILTHNATGDAIGTVRLVLPDQDGWRRALPIQRVASALVTDRTAPFPIMRTAEISRFSIVKSFRNYVPDRGFEARLSSDEWRKILIHLPLGLIKSCVEMSAREEMSHWAAVMEPALLRLLTRLGIHFNPLGSLVEHHGRRQPCWTDVGTMLDRVHAERPDVWNVITDGGELWPQSGNGTFENLARHRESTTKPSRQGGVDEFRPVP
;
A
#
# COMPACT_ATOMS: atom_id res chain seq x y z
N MET A 1 -10.13 -8.94 8.49
CA MET A 1 -8.88 -8.25 8.89
C MET A 1 -7.80 -9.29 9.09
N CYS A 2 -6.64 -9.19 8.44
CA CYS A 2 -5.60 -10.23 8.50
C CYS A 2 -4.72 -10.05 9.75
N GLU A 3 -4.79 -10.99 10.69
CA GLU A 3 -3.99 -10.99 11.94
C GLU A 3 -2.47 -10.94 11.67
N ALA A 4 -2.03 -11.49 10.53
CA ALA A 4 -0.63 -11.43 10.12
C ALA A 4 -0.12 -9.99 9.90
N CYS A 5 -0.97 -9.06 9.43
CA CYS A 5 -0.58 -7.66 9.28
C CYS A 5 -0.26 -7.03 10.65
N PHE A 6 -1.07 -7.31 11.67
CA PHE A 6 -0.84 -6.79 13.02
C PHE A 6 0.39 -7.39 13.69
N ARG A 7 0.70 -8.67 13.42
CA ARG A 7 1.96 -9.29 13.86
C ARG A 7 3.18 -8.66 13.22
N ILE A 8 3.16 -8.43 11.90
CA ILE A 8 4.29 -7.78 11.22
C ILE A 8 4.47 -6.35 11.72
N ARG A 9 3.38 -5.62 11.95
CA ARG A 9 3.44 -4.29 12.56
C ARG A 9 4.04 -4.33 13.97
N PHE A 10 3.63 -5.28 14.80
CA PHE A 10 4.24 -5.47 16.12
C PHE A 10 5.74 -5.75 16.02
N GLN A 11 6.15 -6.65 15.11
CA GLN A 11 7.56 -6.92 14.86
C GLN A 11 8.31 -5.65 14.43
N THR A 12 7.74 -4.82 13.56
CA THR A 12 8.45 -3.65 13.04
C THR A 12 8.44 -2.46 14.00
N TYR A 13 7.31 -2.15 14.64
CA TYR A 13 7.15 -0.97 15.48
C TYR A 13 7.63 -1.21 16.91
N CYS A 14 7.33 -2.37 17.50
CA CYS A 14 7.69 -2.65 18.89
C CYS A 14 9.08 -3.29 19.01
N ILE A 15 9.37 -4.31 18.20
CA ILE A 15 10.60 -5.11 18.34
C ILE A 15 11.78 -4.49 17.57
N ASP A 16 11.61 -4.29 16.26
CA ASP A 16 12.70 -3.88 15.39
C ASP A 16 13.12 -2.44 15.68
N ASN A 17 12.16 -1.51 15.80
CA ASN A 17 12.44 -0.08 15.93
C ASN A 17 12.27 0.48 17.35
N GLY A 18 11.59 -0.22 18.25
CA GLY A 18 11.36 0.24 19.62
C GLY A 18 10.56 1.54 19.71
N PHE A 19 9.65 1.78 18.76
CA PHE A 19 8.77 2.96 18.77
C PHE A 19 7.65 2.84 19.81
N GLU A 20 7.17 1.62 20.04
CA GLU A 20 6.15 1.29 21.05
C GLU A 20 6.71 0.24 22.02
N ASP A 21 6.25 0.27 23.27
CA ASP A 21 6.64 -0.71 24.28
C ASP A 21 5.97 -2.07 23.99
N PRO A 22 6.74 -3.15 23.73
CA PRO A 22 6.18 -4.48 23.52
C PRO A 22 5.33 -4.97 24.69
N ALA A 23 5.65 -4.57 25.92
CA ALA A 23 4.88 -4.97 27.12
C ALA A 23 3.45 -4.40 27.12
N SER A 24 3.20 -3.32 26.38
CA SER A 24 1.86 -2.74 26.20
C SER A 24 0.96 -3.54 25.23
N ARG A 25 1.52 -4.54 24.54
CA ARG A 25 0.83 -5.39 23.54
C ARG A 25 1.10 -6.88 23.83
N PRO A 26 0.55 -7.44 24.92
CA PRO A 26 0.85 -8.81 25.35
C PRO A 26 0.35 -9.88 24.37
N ASP A 27 -0.58 -9.54 23.47
CA ASP A 27 -1.07 -10.42 22.40
C ASP A 27 -0.13 -10.48 21.19
N GLY A 28 0.94 -9.66 21.17
CA GLY A 28 1.89 -9.59 20.06
C GLY A 28 1.31 -8.95 18.80
N LEU A 29 0.28 -8.11 18.94
CA LEU A 29 -0.41 -7.45 17.84
C LEU A 29 -0.36 -5.93 18.02
N GLU A 30 0.07 -5.20 16.98
CA GLU A 30 0.00 -3.74 16.98
C GLU A 30 -1.27 -3.27 16.25
N ARG A 31 -2.10 -2.50 16.97
CA ARG A 31 -3.36 -1.93 16.49
C ARG A 31 -3.51 -0.51 17.00
N ASP A 32 -4.15 0.34 16.21
CA ASP A 32 -4.54 1.70 16.61
C ASP A 32 -6.00 2.00 16.20
N GLU A 33 -6.48 3.21 16.52
CA GLU A 33 -7.86 3.61 16.24
C GLU A 33 -8.19 3.75 14.74
N PHE A 34 -7.17 3.81 13.87
CA PHE A 34 -7.36 3.96 12.43
C PHE A 34 -7.63 2.63 11.72
N ASP A 35 -7.36 1.51 12.39
CA ASP A 35 -7.55 0.18 11.81
C ASP A 35 -9.01 -0.13 11.49
N SER A 36 -9.98 0.52 12.14
CA SER A 36 -11.42 0.27 11.89
C SER A 36 -11.89 0.67 10.49
N HIS A 37 -11.15 1.56 9.83
CA HIS A 37 -11.48 2.16 8.52
C HIS A 37 -10.26 2.12 7.59
N SER A 38 -9.47 1.06 7.72
CA SER A 38 -8.28 0.84 6.93
C SER A 38 -8.35 -0.46 6.13
N VAL A 39 -7.68 -0.45 4.98
CA VAL A 39 -7.34 -1.66 4.23
C VAL A 39 -5.84 -1.93 4.37
N HIS A 40 -5.48 -3.21 4.37
CA HIS A 40 -4.13 -3.65 4.67
C HIS A 40 -3.66 -4.63 3.60
N SER A 41 -2.36 -4.59 3.32
CA SER A 41 -1.67 -5.61 2.53
C SER A 41 -0.47 -6.15 3.29
N ILE A 42 -0.11 -7.38 2.96
CA ILE A 42 1.06 -8.08 3.47
C ILE A 42 1.92 -8.51 2.29
N LEU A 43 3.23 -8.32 2.41
CA LEU A 43 4.20 -8.81 1.45
C LEU A 43 4.73 -10.14 1.98
N THR A 44 4.61 -11.19 1.18
CA THR A 44 5.07 -12.54 1.51
C THR A 44 6.27 -12.91 0.66
N HIS A 45 7.27 -13.54 1.26
CA HIS A 45 8.40 -14.10 0.56
C HIS A 45 8.02 -15.46 -0.05
N ASN A 46 7.99 -15.55 -1.38
CA ASN A 46 7.48 -16.74 -2.06
C ASN A 46 8.24 -18.03 -1.74
N ALA A 47 9.55 -17.97 -1.52
CA ALA A 47 10.34 -19.17 -1.28
C ALA A 47 10.12 -19.79 0.10
N THR A 48 9.84 -18.96 1.13
CA THR A 48 9.63 -19.45 2.50
C THR A 48 8.17 -19.42 2.95
N GLY A 49 7.32 -18.62 2.29
CA GLY A 49 5.96 -18.33 2.72
C GLY A 49 5.87 -17.33 3.87
N ASP A 50 6.99 -16.77 4.31
CA ASP A 50 7.02 -15.83 5.44
C ASP A 50 6.47 -14.47 5.05
N ALA A 51 5.71 -13.86 5.96
CA ALA A 51 5.38 -12.46 5.85
C ALA A 51 6.62 -11.61 6.16
N ILE A 52 6.98 -10.72 5.22
CA ILE A 52 8.20 -9.92 5.28
C ILE A 52 7.94 -8.42 5.32
N GLY A 53 6.73 -7.98 5.00
CA GLY A 53 6.37 -6.57 5.04
C GLY A 53 4.86 -6.34 5.06
N THR A 54 4.47 -5.11 5.30
CA THR A 54 3.07 -4.70 5.32
C THR A 54 2.93 -3.22 4.98
N VAL A 55 1.74 -2.86 4.51
CA VAL A 55 1.32 -1.47 4.31
C VAL A 55 -0.16 -1.35 4.62
N ARG A 56 -0.55 -0.20 5.14
CA ARG A 56 -1.94 0.17 5.45
C ARG A 56 -2.34 1.41 4.65
N LEU A 57 -3.53 1.39 4.08
CA LEU A 57 -4.22 2.59 3.62
C LEU A 57 -5.36 2.90 4.59
N VAL A 58 -5.28 4.06 5.23
CA VAL A 58 -6.40 4.60 6.02
C VAL A 58 -7.34 5.33 5.06
N LEU A 59 -8.60 4.93 5.03
CA LEU A 59 -9.62 5.50 4.15
C LEU A 59 -10.30 6.70 4.83
N PRO A 60 -10.89 7.65 4.09
CA PRO A 60 -11.70 8.69 4.69
C PRO A 60 -13.03 8.10 5.21
N ASP A 61 -13.35 8.31 6.48
CA ASP A 61 -14.60 7.83 7.10
C ASP A 61 -15.73 8.87 6.97
N GLN A 62 -16.95 8.41 6.67
CA GLN A 62 -18.12 9.22 6.26
C GLN A 62 -18.99 9.67 7.45
N ASP A 63 -18.90 9.05 8.63
CA ASP A 63 -19.89 9.19 9.71
C ASP A 63 -19.59 10.27 10.80
N GLY A 64 -18.96 11.39 10.42
CA GLY A 64 -18.81 12.57 11.30
C GLY A 64 -17.65 12.49 12.32
N TRP A 65 -17.05 13.66 12.62
CA TRP A 65 -15.73 13.89 13.29
C TRP A 65 -14.52 13.06 12.77
N ARG A 66 -14.74 12.09 11.88
CA ARG A 66 -13.80 11.08 11.38
C ARG A 66 -13.43 11.22 9.90
N ARG A 67 -13.49 12.45 9.36
CA ARG A 67 -12.83 12.78 8.07
C ARG A 67 -11.28 12.82 8.18
N ALA A 68 -10.75 12.32 9.29
CA ALA A 68 -9.41 12.64 9.75
C ALA A 68 -8.40 11.58 9.37
N LEU A 69 -7.71 11.83 8.25
CA LEU A 69 -6.47 11.13 7.94
C LEU A 69 -5.47 11.35 9.10
N PRO A 70 -4.74 10.33 9.58
CA PRO A 70 -3.79 10.45 10.69
C PRO A 70 -2.81 11.64 10.59
N ILE A 71 -2.42 12.02 9.37
CA ILE A 71 -1.59 13.18 9.03
C ILE A 71 -2.16 14.49 9.60
N GLN A 72 -3.48 14.60 9.79
CA GLN A 72 -4.10 15.75 10.44
C GLN A 72 -3.67 15.91 11.89
N ARG A 73 -3.30 14.84 12.60
CA ARG A 73 -2.78 14.94 13.97
C ARG A 73 -1.40 15.60 14.02
N VAL A 74 -0.65 15.52 12.91
CA VAL A 74 0.74 15.97 12.83
C VAL A 74 0.87 17.28 12.03
N ALA A 75 -0.02 17.51 11.08
CA ALA A 75 -0.05 18.67 10.18
C ALA A 75 -1.44 19.36 10.20
N SER A 76 -2.06 19.46 11.37
CA SER A 76 -3.45 19.92 11.57
C SER A 76 -3.77 21.25 10.87
N ALA A 77 -2.84 22.21 10.88
CA ALA A 77 -3.03 23.50 10.24
C ALA A 77 -3.04 23.43 8.70
N LEU A 78 -2.41 22.42 8.11
CA LEU A 78 -2.22 22.27 6.67
C LEU A 78 -3.21 21.30 6.03
N VAL A 79 -3.84 20.44 6.84
CA VAL A 79 -4.77 19.41 6.35
C VAL A 79 -6.14 19.66 6.97
N THR A 80 -6.86 20.62 6.41
CA THR A 80 -8.29 20.84 6.68
C THR A 80 -9.08 20.77 5.37
N ASP A 81 -10.41 20.60 5.44
CA ASP A 81 -11.29 20.66 4.26
C ASP A 81 -11.09 21.92 3.39
N ARG A 82 -10.53 23.00 3.95
CA ARG A 82 -10.31 24.27 3.26
C ARG A 82 -8.88 24.49 2.78
N THR A 83 -7.91 23.76 3.33
CA THR A 83 -6.48 24.04 3.12
C THR A 83 -5.71 22.86 2.53
N ALA A 84 -6.27 21.65 2.57
CA ALA A 84 -5.64 20.50 1.95
C ALA A 84 -5.52 20.70 0.43
N PRO A 85 -4.35 20.43 -0.17
CA PRO A 85 -4.16 20.53 -1.62
C PRO A 85 -4.75 19.34 -2.41
N PHE A 86 -5.54 18.49 -1.75
CA PHE A 86 -6.11 17.25 -2.28
C PHE A 86 -7.55 17.05 -1.77
N PRO A 87 -8.39 16.32 -2.51
CA PRO A 87 -9.76 16.00 -2.09
C PRO A 87 -9.76 14.93 -0.99
N ILE A 88 -10.06 15.31 0.26
CA ILE A 88 -10.02 14.40 1.42
C ILE A 88 -10.83 13.11 1.18
N MET A 89 -12.04 13.20 0.63
CA MET A 89 -12.90 12.04 0.37
C MET A 89 -12.38 11.08 -0.72
N ARG A 90 -11.36 11.46 -1.48
CA ARG A 90 -10.68 10.62 -2.47
C ARG A 90 -9.21 10.42 -2.13
N THR A 91 -8.81 10.74 -0.90
CA THR A 91 -7.43 10.60 -0.41
C THR A 91 -7.38 9.51 0.64
N ALA A 92 -6.54 8.50 0.41
CA ALA A 92 -6.15 7.56 1.45
C ALA A 92 -4.80 7.95 2.07
N GLU A 93 -4.58 7.62 3.33
CA GLU A 93 -3.26 7.80 3.96
C GLU A 93 -2.47 6.48 3.99
N ILE A 94 -1.30 6.49 3.36
CA ILE A 94 -0.31 5.41 3.49
C ILE A 94 0.31 5.47 4.89
N SER A 95 0.20 4.38 5.62
CA SER A 95 0.77 4.22 6.95
C SER A 95 1.28 2.79 7.16
N ARG A 96 2.08 2.59 8.21
CA ARG A 96 2.68 1.29 8.57
C ARG A 96 3.48 0.63 7.43
N PHE A 97 3.97 1.43 6.47
CA PHE A 97 4.82 0.99 5.36
C PHE A 97 6.13 0.43 5.90
N SER A 98 6.23 -0.88 6.05
CA SER A 98 7.31 -1.51 6.80
C SER A 98 7.70 -2.87 6.23
N ILE A 99 8.99 -3.18 6.38
CA ILE A 99 9.60 -4.47 6.02
C ILE A 99 10.44 -4.87 7.23
N VAL A 100 10.29 -6.12 7.69
CA VAL A 100 11.00 -6.63 8.87
C VAL A 100 12.51 -6.53 8.68
N LYS A 101 13.23 -6.11 9.74
CA LYS A 101 14.69 -5.87 9.66
C LYS A 101 15.46 -7.15 9.35
N SER A 102 15.00 -8.29 9.86
CA SER A 102 15.61 -9.60 9.60
C SER A 102 15.70 -9.90 8.10
N PHE A 103 14.70 -9.51 7.30
CA PHE A 103 14.69 -9.79 5.87
C PHE A 103 15.68 -8.92 5.07
N ARG A 104 16.04 -7.73 5.58
CA ARG A 104 17.08 -6.90 4.94
C ARG A 104 18.49 -7.51 5.03
N ASN A 105 18.69 -8.38 6.02
CA ASN A 105 19.94 -9.11 6.25
C ASN A 105 19.84 -10.59 5.87
N TYR A 106 18.71 -11.00 5.29
CA TYR A 106 18.49 -12.38 4.90
C TYR A 106 19.44 -12.77 3.77
N VAL A 107 20.07 -13.94 3.90
CA VAL A 107 20.90 -14.56 2.88
C VAL A 107 20.14 -15.77 2.34
N PRO A 108 19.71 -15.75 1.07
CA PRO A 108 18.99 -16.86 0.49
C PRO A 108 19.82 -18.14 0.48
N ASP A 109 19.27 -19.25 0.99
CA ASP A 109 19.90 -20.58 1.01
C ASP A 109 19.29 -21.54 -0.03
N ARG A 110 18.14 -21.19 -0.62
CA ARG A 110 17.38 -22.00 -1.58
C ARG A 110 16.82 -21.16 -2.74
N GLY A 111 16.38 -21.83 -3.80
CA GLY A 111 15.69 -21.20 -4.94
C GLY A 111 16.63 -20.47 -5.91
N PHE A 112 16.03 -19.61 -6.76
CA PHE A 112 16.78 -18.77 -7.71
C PHE A 112 17.69 -17.77 -6.97
N GLU A 113 17.21 -17.23 -5.86
CA GLU A 113 17.90 -16.20 -5.08
C GLU A 113 19.24 -16.70 -4.50
N ALA A 114 19.33 -17.98 -4.12
CA ALA A 114 20.58 -18.58 -3.63
C ALA A 114 21.68 -18.68 -4.69
N ARG A 115 21.36 -18.47 -5.98
CA ARG A 115 22.33 -18.44 -7.07
C ARG A 115 22.90 -17.04 -7.31
N LEU A 116 22.34 -16.02 -6.66
CA LEU A 116 22.78 -14.64 -6.80
C LEU A 116 23.98 -14.38 -5.88
N SER A 117 24.90 -13.53 -6.33
CA SER A 117 25.89 -12.94 -5.44
C SER A 117 25.21 -12.06 -4.38
N SER A 118 25.88 -11.83 -3.26
CA SER A 118 25.34 -10.95 -2.21
C SER A 118 25.04 -9.54 -2.71
N ASP A 119 25.77 -9.05 -3.71
CA ASP A 119 25.55 -7.71 -4.28
C ASP A 119 24.35 -7.67 -5.24
N GLU A 120 24.12 -8.72 -6.01
CA GLU A 120 22.89 -8.88 -6.80
C GLU A 120 21.66 -8.99 -5.91
N TRP A 121 21.75 -9.76 -4.83
CA TRP A 121 20.66 -9.86 -3.86
C TRP A 121 20.33 -8.51 -3.20
N ARG A 122 21.35 -7.76 -2.76
CA ARG A 122 21.16 -6.40 -2.22
C ARG A 122 20.51 -5.46 -3.22
N LYS A 123 20.83 -5.58 -4.51
CA LYS A 123 20.19 -4.82 -5.58
C LYS A 123 18.71 -5.20 -5.73
N ILE A 124 18.33 -6.47 -5.53
CA ILE A 124 16.90 -6.86 -5.54
C ILE A 124 16.17 -6.29 -4.32
N LEU A 125 16.78 -6.34 -3.14
CA LEU A 125 16.18 -5.85 -1.90
C LEU A 125 15.77 -4.36 -1.97
N ILE A 126 16.47 -3.55 -2.78
CA ILE A 126 16.12 -2.12 -2.98
C ILE A 126 14.75 -1.93 -3.63
N HIS A 127 14.24 -2.96 -4.32
CA HIS A 127 12.95 -2.97 -5.01
C HIS A 127 11.82 -3.54 -4.17
N LEU A 128 12.07 -4.11 -2.99
CA LEU A 128 10.99 -4.59 -2.09
C LEU A 128 9.90 -3.54 -1.82
N PRO A 129 10.22 -2.24 -1.64
CA PRO A 129 9.19 -1.20 -1.50
C PRO A 129 8.20 -1.14 -2.67
N LEU A 130 8.59 -1.57 -3.88
CA LEU A 130 7.69 -1.60 -5.03
C LEU A 130 6.54 -2.60 -4.83
N GLY A 131 6.76 -3.71 -4.13
CA GLY A 131 5.67 -4.64 -3.80
C GLY A 131 4.62 -3.99 -2.89
N LEU A 132 5.06 -3.21 -1.90
CA LEU A 132 4.16 -2.45 -1.04
C LEU A 132 3.47 -1.31 -1.79
N ILE A 133 4.16 -0.61 -2.70
CA ILE A 133 3.55 0.42 -3.55
C ILE A 133 2.53 -0.19 -4.52
N LYS A 134 2.82 -1.35 -5.13
CA LYS A 134 1.85 -2.10 -5.95
C LYS A 134 0.57 -2.37 -5.14
N SER A 135 0.71 -2.85 -3.91
CA SER A 135 -0.44 -3.02 -3.02
C SER A 135 -1.19 -1.72 -2.73
N CYS A 136 -0.49 -0.59 -2.57
CA CYS A 136 -1.16 0.70 -2.46
C CYS A 136 -1.97 1.04 -3.72
N VAL A 137 -1.41 0.83 -4.92
CA VAL A 137 -2.13 1.06 -6.20
C VAL A 137 -3.36 0.18 -6.28
N GLU A 138 -3.22 -1.13 -6.05
CA GLU A 138 -4.31 -2.10 -6.10
C GLU A 138 -5.43 -1.75 -5.12
N MET A 139 -5.08 -1.48 -3.86
CA MET A 139 -6.06 -1.09 -2.84
C MET A 139 -6.72 0.25 -3.21
N SER A 140 -5.98 1.20 -3.78
CA SER A 140 -6.54 2.50 -4.18
C SER A 140 -7.51 2.37 -5.36
N ALA A 141 -7.20 1.52 -6.33
CA ALA A 141 -8.12 1.22 -7.43
C ALA A 141 -9.41 0.57 -6.91
N ARG A 142 -9.30 -0.35 -5.94
CA ARG A 142 -10.45 -1.05 -5.35
C ARG A 142 -11.33 -0.14 -4.49
N GLU A 143 -10.73 0.71 -3.66
CA GLU A 143 -11.44 1.63 -2.76
C GLU A 143 -11.73 3.00 -3.41
N GLU A 144 -11.48 3.13 -4.73
CA GLU A 144 -11.66 4.35 -5.52
C GLU A 144 -10.94 5.61 -4.98
N MET A 145 -9.72 5.43 -4.48
CA MET A 145 -8.88 6.50 -3.97
C MET A 145 -7.99 7.02 -5.10
N SER A 146 -8.04 8.33 -5.34
CA SER A 146 -7.25 8.99 -6.39
C SER A 146 -6.00 9.68 -5.86
N HIS A 147 -5.90 9.88 -4.54
CA HIS A 147 -4.79 10.59 -3.90
C HIS A 147 -4.22 9.78 -2.74
N TRP A 148 -2.93 9.98 -2.49
CA TRP A 148 -2.28 9.52 -1.27
C TRP A 148 -1.79 10.68 -0.43
N ALA A 149 -1.99 10.58 0.88
CA ALA A 149 -1.25 11.32 1.89
C ALA A 149 -0.33 10.35 2.67
N ALA A 150 0.74 10.86 3.26
CA ALA A 150 1.61 10.06 4.12
C ALA A 150 2.50 10.93 5.00
N VAL A 151 3.03 10.35 6.07
CA VAL A 151 4.12 10.90 6.88
C VAL A 151 5.29 9.94 6.82
N MET A 152 6.31 10.27 6.01
CA MET A 152 7.38 9.32 5.65
C MET A 152 8.75 9.79 6.12
N GLU A 153 9.69 8.85 6.29
CA GLU A 153 11.09 9.21 6.48
C GLU A 153 11.65 9.88 5.21
N PRO A 154 12.50 10.91 5.32
CA PRO A 154 13.15 11.52 4.16
C PRO A 154 13.97 10.52 3.34
N ALA A 155 14.55 9.49 3.97
CA ALA A 155 15.29 8.44 3.27
C ALA A 155 14.41 7.56 2.38
N LEU A 156 13.19 7.23 2.85
CA LEU A 156 12.20 6.50 2.07
C LEU A 156 11.74 7.35 0.89
N LEU A 157 11.43 8.64 1.09
CA LEU A 157 11.07 9.55 0.00
C LEU A 157 12.15 9.61 -1.07
N ARG A 158 13.43 9.77 -0.68
CA ARG A 158 14.55 9.76 -1.65
C ARG A 158 14.65 8.44 -2.41
N LEU A 159 14.39 7.30 -1.77
CA LEU A 159 14.37 6.00 -2.44
C LEU A 159 13.25 5.92 -3.47
N LEU A 160 12.03 6.32 -3.09
CA LEU A 160 10.87 6.32 -3.98
C LEU A 160 11.07 7.26 -5.18
N THR A 161 11.63 8.46 -4.95
CA THR A 161 11.99 9.39 -6.03
C THR A 161 12.96 8.78 -7.04
N ARG A 162 13.97 8.01 -6.59
CA ARG A 162 14.88 7.29 -7.52
C ARG A 162 14.17 6.21 -8.34
N LEU A 163 13.05 5.70 -7.86
CA LEU A 163 12.19 4.74 -8.55
C LEU A 163 11.10 5.44 -9.39
N GLY A 164 11.14 6.77 -9.53
CA GLY A 164 10.17 7.55 -10.31
C GLY A 164 8.87 7.86 -9.55
N ILE A 165 8.75 7.46 -8.28
CA ILE A 165 7.55 7.66 -7.45
C ILE A 165 7.73 8.95 -6.66
N HIS A 166 7.00 9.99 -7.05
CA HIS A 166 7.14 11.34 -6.49
C HIS A 166 5.98 11.70 -5.55
N PHE A 167 6.34 12.29 -4.42
CA PHE A 167 5.42 12.90 -3.47
C PHE A 167 5.75 14.39 -3.33
N ASN A 168 4.71 15.21 -3.23
CA ASN A 168 4.80 16.62 -2.93
C ASN A 168 4.92 16.82 -1.41
N PRO A 169 5.90 17.59 -0.93
CA PRO A 169 5.99 17.90 0.50
C PRO A 169 4.77 18.72 0.95
N LEU A 170 4.32 18.46 2.17
CA LEU A 170 3.22 19.16 2.82
C LEU A 170 3.72 19.78 4.12
N GLY A 171 4.12 21.05 4.06
CA GLY A 171 4.70 21.74 5.21
C GLY A 171 6.12 21.30 5.56
N SER A 172 6.53 21.66 6.77
CA SER A 172 7.87 21.36 7.29
C SER A 172 8.02 19.91 7.76
N LEU A 173 9.26 19.50 7.98
CA LEU A 173 9.56 18.28 8.72
C LEU A 173 8.97 18.33 10.13
N VAL A 174 8.59 17.15 10.63
CA VAL A 174 7.94 16.95 11.94
C VAL A 174 8.63 15.82 12.70
N GLU A 175 8.54 15.84 14.02
CA GLU A 175 9.03 14.76 14.88
C GLU A 175 7.90 13.77 15.17
N HIS A 176 7.98 12.57 14.58
CA HIS A 176 6.99 11.51 14.69
C HIS A 176 7.66 10.15 14.47
N HIS A 177 8.05 9.49 15.57
CA HIS A 177 8.91 8.30 15.55
C HIS A 177 10.22 8.53 14.78
N GLY A 178 10.87 9.68 15.02
CA GLY A 178 11.96 10.21 14.22
C GLY A 178 11.50 11.36 13.31
N ARG A 179 12.46 11.99 12.61
CA ARG A 179 12.15 13.03 11.62
C ARG A 179 11.37 12.46 10.43
N ARG A 180 10.22 13.07 10.14
CA ARG A 180 9.33 12.71 9.03
C ARG A 180 8.95 13.93 8.20
N GLN A 181 8.61 13.69 6.94
CA GLN A 181 8.03 14.66 6.04
C GLN A 181 6.56 14.27 5.79
N PRO A 182 5.59 15.09 6.18
CA PRO A 182 4.23 15.00 5.67
C PRO A 182 4.26 15.29 4.18
N CYS A 183 3.56 14.49 3.38
CA CYS A 183 3.58 14.60 1.92
C CYS A 183 2.31 14.01 1.29
N TRP A 184 2.08 14.31 0.02
CA TRP A 184 0.91 13.83 -0.72
C TRP A 184 1.20 13.66 -2.22
N THR A 185 0.35 12.96 -2.94
CA THR A 185 0.42 12.86 -4.41
C THR A 185 -0.94 12.52 -5.02
N ASP A 186 -1.18 12.95 -6.26
CA ASP A 186 -2.26 12.43 -7.11
C ASP A 186 -1.75 11.14 -7.78
N VAL A 187 -2.45 10.03 -7.58
CA VAL A 187 -1.98 8.70 -7.98
C VAL A 187 -1.89 8.58 -9.50
N GLY A 188 -2.86 9.12 -10.25
CA GLY A 188 -2.86 9.04 -11.71
C GLY A 188 -1.69 9.81 -12.32
N THR A 189 -1.52 11.07 -11.91
CA THR A 189 -0.42 11.94 -12.33
C THR A 189 0.94 11.34 -11.95
N MET A 190 1.04 10.77 -10.75
CA MET A 190 2.25 10.10 -10.28
C MET A 190 2.56 8.88 -11.15
N LEU A 191 1.57 8.04 -11.46
CA LEU A 191 1.75 6.86 -12.30
C LEU A 191 2.10 7.22 -13.75
N ASP A 192 1.49 8.24 -14.33
CA ASP A 192 1.85 8.72 -15.67
C ASP A 192 3.32 9.19 -15.71
N ARG A 193 3.78 9.83 -14.63
CA ARG A 193 5.18 10.22 -14.48
C ARG A 193 6.11 9.01 -14.30
N VAL A 194 5.72 8.02 -13.49
CA VAL A 194 6.49 6.76 -13.36
C VAL A 194 6.60 6.08 -14.73
N HIS A 195 5.52 6.04 -15.52
CA HIS A 195 5.56 5.48 -16.86
C HIS A 195 6.57 6.19 -17.77
N ALA A 196 6.63 7.52 -17.71
CA ALA A 196 7.57 8.31 -18.49
C ALA A 196 9.04 8.18 -18.03
N GLU A 197 9.29 8.15 -16.71
CA GLU A 197 10.65 8.14 -16.15
C GLU A 197 11.22 6.72 -15.97
N ARG A 198 10.37 5.76 -15.62
CA ARG A 198 10.70 4.39 -15.19
C ARG A 198 9.63 3.38 -15.63
N PRO A 199 9.50 3.08 -16.94
CA PRO A 199 8.52 2.12 -17.45
C PRO A 199 8.61 0.74 -16.80
N ASP A 200 9.82 0.33 -16.42
CA ASP A 200 10.08 -0.91 -15.66
C ASP A 200 9.38 -0.93 -14.31
N VAL A 201 9.42 0.19 -13.58
CA VAL A 201 8.74 0.35 -12.29
C VAL A 201 7.23 0.44 -12.49
N TRP A 202 6.79 1.20 -13.50
CA TRP A 202 5.37 1.33 -13.82
C TRP A 202 4.73 -0.03 -14.04
N ASN A 203 5.32 -0.86 -14.91
CA ASN A 203 4.84 -2.22 -15.19
C ASN A 203 4.69 -3.07 -13.93
N VAL A 204 5.61 -2.95 -12.97
CA VAL A 204 5.54 -3.68 -11.71
C VAL A 204 4.39 -3.18 -10.84
N ILE A 205 4.27 -1.86 -10.65
CA ILE A 205 3.31 -1.30 -9.68
C ILE A 205 1.88 -1.20 -10.21
N THR A 206 1.68 -1.24 -11.53
CA THR A 206 0.35 -1.24 -12.16
C THR A 206 -0.06 -2.60 -12.74
N ASP A 207 0.83 -3.59 -12.68
CA ASP A 207 0.67 -4.90 -13.36
C ASP A 207 0.44 -4.74 -14.86
N GLY A 208 1.37 -4.03 -15.52
CA GLY A 208 1.25 -3.69 -16.95
C GLY A 208 0.03 -2.83 -17.30
N GLY A 209 -0.56 -2.15 -16.32
CA GLY A 209 -1.75 -1.30 -16.49
C GLY A 209 -3.07 -1.98 -16.13
N GLU A 210 -3.08 -3.25 -15.72
CA GLU A 210 -4.31 -3.94 -15.30
C GLU A 210 -4.93 -3.33 -14.04
N LEU A 211 -4.09 -2.90 -13.09
CA LEU A 211 -4.54 -2.28 -11.85
C LEU A 211 -4.94 -0.81 -12.05
N TRP A 212 -4.22 -0.12 -12.91
CA TRP A 212 -4.41 1.30 -13.20
C TRP A 212 -4.01 1.61 -14.65
N PRO A 213 -4.99 1.75 -15.55
CA PRO A 213 -4.73 2.07 -16.95
C PRO A 213 -4.08 3.44 -17.10
N GLN A 214 -3.22 3.58 -18.12
CA GLN A 214 -2.63 4.86 -18.47
C GLN A 214 -3.71 5.88 -18.85
N SER A 215 -3.52 7.14 -18.44
CA SER A 215 -4.38 8.25 -18.81
C SER A 215 -4.38 8.43 -20.34
N GLY A 216 -5.40 7.87 -21.00
CA GLY A 216 -5.49 7.74 -22.45
C GLY A 216 -6.26 6.50 -22.91
N ASN A 217 -6.34 5.45 -22.08
CA ASN A 217 -7.06 4.19 -22.38
C ASN A 217 -8.37 4.00 -21.60
N GLY A 218 -8.79 4.98 -20.80
CA GLY A 218 -10.09 4.97 -20.12
C GLY A 218 -10.10 5.84 -18.87
N THR A 219 -11.08 6.71 -18.75
CA THR A 219 -11.37 7.44 -17.51
C THR A 219 -11.78 6.44 -16.41
N PHE A 220 -11.62 6.86 -15.14
CA PHE A 220 -12.03 6.12 -13.93
C PHE A 220 -13.44 5.49 -14.04
N GLU A 221 -14.34 6.13 -14.78
CA GLU A 221 -15.71 5.68 -15.05
C GLU A 221 -15.83 4.39 -15.89
N ASN A 222 -14.77 3.97 -16.60
CA ASN A 222 -14.81 2.78 -17.44
C ASN A 222 -14.47 1.49 -16.68
N LEU A 223 -13.66 1.58 -15.61
CA LEU A 223 -13.30 0.43 -14.77
C LEU A 223 -14.49 -0.05 -13.91
N ALA A 224 -15.29 0.87 -13.37
CA ALA A 224 -16.51 0.55 -12.63
C ALA A 224 -17.53 -0.20 -13.50
N ARG A 225 -17.69 0.21 -14.77
CA ARG A 225 -18.63 -0.40 -15.73
C ARG A 225 -18.20 -1.79 -16.22
N HIS A 226 -16.91 -2.07 -16.32
CA HIS A 226 -16.43 -3.41 -16.75
C HIS A 226 -16.59 -4.48 -15.66
N ARG A 227 -16.55 -4.12 -14.37
CA ARG A 227 -16.77 -5.07 -13.28
C ARG A 227 -18.25 -5.38 -13.05
N GLU A 228 -19.17 -4.42 -13.22
CA GLU A 228 -20.63 -4.70 -13.13
C GLU A 228 -21.15 -5.62 -14.25
N SER A 229 -20.50 -5.59 -15.42
CA SER A 229 -20.80 -6.49 -16.55
C SER A 229 -20.50 -7.96 -16.25
N THR A 230 -19.47 -8.23 -15.46
CA THR A 230 -18.95 -9.58 -15.19
C THR A 230 -19.54 -10.26 -13.95
N THR A 231 -20.44 -9.59 -13.20
CA THR A 231 -21.02 -10.13 -11.95
C THR A 231 -22.51 -10.46 -11.97
N LYS A 232 -23.18 -10.48 -13.12
CA LYS A 232 -24.56 -11.03 -13.18
C LYS A 232 -24.52 -12.56 -13.34
N PRO A 233 -25.03 -13.36 -12.38
CA PRO A 233 -25.26 -14.77 -12.61
C PRO A 233 -26.47 -14.93 -13.53
N SER A 234 -26.25 -15.59 -14.66
CA SER A 234 -27.31 -16.11 -15.53
C SER A 234 -28.14 -17.13 -14.76
N ARG A 235 -29.29 -16.69 -14.23
CA ARG A 235 -30.36 -17.61 -13.82
C ARG A 235 -31.03 -18.17 -15.06
N GLN A 236 -30.71 -19.40 -15.43
CA GLN A 236 -31.63 -20.31 -16.10
C GLN A 236 -31.36 -21.72 -15.58
N GLY A 237 -32.23 -22.17 -14.68
CA GLY A 237 -32.28 -23.55 -14.24
C GLY A 237 -32.93 -24.40 -15.33
N GLY A 238 -32.21 -25.42 -15.78
CA GLY A 238 -32.75 -26.56 -16.50
C GLY A 238 -32.34 -27.81 -15.73
N VAL A 239 -33.32 -28.53 -15.20
CA VAL A 239 -33.14 -29.80 -14.49
C VAL A 239 -33.08 -30.88 -15.55
N ASP A 240 -31.92 -31.50 -15.76
CA ASP A 240 -31.82 -32.72 -16.57
C ASP A 240 -31.74 -33.94 -15.65
N GLU A 241 -32.83 -34.70 -15.68
CA GLU A 241 -33.05 -35.98 -15.04
C GLU A 241 -32.21 -37.07 -15.74
N PHE A 242 -31.28 -37.68 -15.01
CA PHE A 242 -30.53 -38.85 -15.46
C PHE A 242 -31.44 -40.09 -15.40
N ARG A 243 -31.81 -40.64 -16.56
CA ARG A 243 -32.35 -42.02 -16.68
C ARG A 243 -31.27 -42.96 -17.22
N PRO A 244 -31.05 -44.13 -16.60
CA PRO A 244 -30.29 -45.20 -17.22
C PRO A 244 -31.22 -46.02 -18.11
N VAL A 245 -30.71 -46.49 -19.25
CA VAL A 245 -31.40 -47.42 -20.15
C VAL A 245 -30.38 -48.50 -20.56
N PRO A 246 -30.80 -49.78 -20.67
CA PRO A 246 -29.92 -50.96 -20.58
C PRO A 246 -29.13 -51.30 -21.85
#